data_AF-A0A815JRQ5-F1
#
_entry.id   AF-A0A815JRQ5-F1
#
_cell.length_a   1.000
_cell.length_b   1.000
_cell.length_c   1.000
_cell.angle_alpha   90.00
_cell.angle_beta   90.00
_cell.angle_gamma   90.00
#
_symmetry.space_group_name_H-M   'P 1'
#
loop_
_entity.id
_entity.type
_entity.pdbx_description
1 polymer ?
#
loop_
_entity_poly.entity_id
_entity_poly.type
_entity_poly.pdbx_seq_one_letter_code
_entity_poly.pdbx_strand_id
1 'polypeptide(L)'
;MAMINIPRTNTDPFNRYKMPRLVATVTRAGNACKTILVNVSAVAKSLHRSPIYITNYFGFELSTSIRMDVTSNLYIIKGAHNQEKLQDLLDDFINILVLCRYCGNPETELVRQNFNNILFRSKKKFANQLNDPISIQELITEAERLKIVEKAPFYVAECLFTDQILKEIEVYKTLLYRVCFQFIVYGAFFLSE
;
A
#
# COMPACT_ATOMS: atom_id res chain seq x y z
N MET A 1 25.57 -10.30 12.62
CA MET A 1 24.22 -10.60 12.10
C MET A 1 24.36 -11.08 10.67
N ALA A 2 23.72 -12.19 10.31
CA ALA A 2 23.75 -12.69 8.93
C ALA A 2 23.00 -11.72 8.00
N MET A 3 23.70 -11.22 6.97
CA MET A 3 23.14 -10.37 5.93
C MET A 3 22.56 -11.24 4.82
N ILE A 4 21.40 -10.87 4.31
CA ILE A 4 20.67 -11.54 3.23
C ILE A 4 20.63 -10.61 2.02
N ASN A 5 20.71 -11.18 0.83
CA ASN A 5 20.55 -10.46 -0.43
C ASN A 5 19.14 -9.88 -0.60
N ILE A 6 19.05 -8.73 -1.27
CA ILE A 6 17.80 -8.13 -1.73
C ILE A 6 17.73 -8.29 -3.26
N PRO A 7 16.73 -8.98 -3.83
CA PRO A 7 15.81 -9.96 -3.21
C PRO A 7 16.50 -11.27 -2.81
N ARG A 8 15.83 -12.08 -1.96
CA ARG A 8 16.30 -13.41 -1.52
C ARG A 8 16.48 -14.42 -2.66
N THR A 9 15.81 -14.20 -3.79
CA THR A 9 15.94 -15.03 -4.99
C THR A 9 17.31 -14.90 -5.66
N ASN A 10 18.02 -13.79 -5.41
CA ASN A 10 19.37 -13.62 -5.93
C ASN A 10 20.38 -14.38 -5.05
N THR A 11 21.01 -15.40 -5.63
CA THR A 11 22.00 -16.26 -4.97
C THR A 11 23.44 -15.76 -5.07
N ASP A 12 23.68 -14.62 -5.74
CA ASP A 12 25.03 -14.06 -5.91
C ASP A 12 25.65 -13.64 -4.55
N PRO A 13 26.77 -14.25 -4.11
CA PRO A 13 27.44 -13.88 -2.88
C PRO A 13 27.94 -12.42 -2.86
N PHE A 14 28.20 -11.83 -4.02
CA PHE A 14 28.73 -10.48 -4.20
C PHE A 14 27.64 -9.44 -4.49
N ASN A 15 26.36 -9.79 -4.29
CA ASN A 15 25.27 -8.84 -4.49
C ASN A 15 25.50 -7.55 -3.68
N ARG A 16 25.36 -6.40 -4.35
CA ARG A 16 25.59 -5.08 -3.77
C ARG A 16 24.58 -4.76 -2.66
N TYR A 17 23.34 -5.18 -2.84
CA TYR A 17 22.24 -4.85 -1.93
C TYR A 17 21.98 -5.99 -0.95
N LYS A 18 22.20 -5.71 0.34
CA LYS A 18 22.00 -6.66 1.44
C LYS A 18 21.26 -6.00 2.60
N MET A 19 20.43 -6.78 3.28
CA MET A 19 19.75 -6.39 4.52
C MET A 19 19.99 -7.41 5.63
N PRO A 20 19.91 -7.02 6.92
CA PRO A 20 19.90 -7.99 8.00
C PRO A 20 18.64 -8.87 7.94
N ARG A 21 18.75 -10.15 8.29
CA ARG A 21 17.56 -11.03 8.46
C ARG A 21 16.59 -10.44 9.48
N LEU A 22 15.28 -10.47 9.23
CA LEU A 22 14.27 -10.03 10.19
C LEU A 22 14.30 -10.92 11.44
N VAL A 23 14.28 -10.29 12.62
CA VAL A 23 14.26 -10.95 13.93
C VAL A 23 12.98 -10.52 14.64
N ALA A 24 12.13 -11.51 14.92
CA ALA A 24 10.87 -11.34 15.61
C ALA A 24 10.85 -12.24 16.86
N THR A 25 10.42 -11.69 17.99
CA THR A 25 10.30 -12.43 19.25
C THR A 25 8.84 -12.56 19.65
N VAL A 26 8.37 -13.79 19.84
CA VAL A 26 7.02 -14.04 20.35
C VAL A 26 7.05 -13.96 21.87
N THR A 27 6.40 -12.94 22.41
CA THR A 27 6.24 -12.74 23.86
C THR A 27 4.83 -13.08 24.26
N ARG A 28 4.67 -13.80 25.37
CA ARG A 28 3.37 -14.06 25.97
C ARG A 28 3.04 -12.99 27.01
N ALA A 29 1.94 -12.28 26.81
CA ALA A 29 1.42 -11.27 27.74
C ALA A 29 0.08 -11.77 28.30
N GLY A 30 0.14 -12.58 29.36
CA GLY A 30 -1.02 -13.24 29.94
C GLY A 30 -1.61 -14.32 29.01
N ASN A 31 -2.89 -14.19 28.67
CA ASN A 31 -3.58 -15.11 27.74
C ASN A 31 -3.33 -14.76 26.26
N ALA A 32 -2.73 -13.61 25.96
CA ALA A 32 -2.50 -13.15 24.60
C ALA A 32 -1.03 -13.26 24.20
N CYS A 33 -0.75 -13.83 23.03
CA CYS A 33 0.58 -13.79 22.41
C CYS A 33 0.74 -12.49 21.61
N LYS A 34 1.95 -11.93 21.64
CA LYS A 34 2.35 -10.74 20.89
C LYS A 34 3.68 -11.01 20.22
N THR A 35 3.84 -10.58 18.98
CA THR A 35 5.09 -10.70 18.24
C THR A 35 5.75 -9.33 18.18
N ILE A 36 6.97 -9.22 18.70
CA ILE A 36 7.74 -7.98 18.75
C ILE A 36 8.80 -8.04 17.64
N LEU A 37 8.83 -7.03 16.78
CA LEU A 37 9.85 -6.91 15.74
C LEU A 37 11.05 -6.16 16.31
N VAL A 38 12.15 -6.89 16.55
CA VAL A 38 13.30 -6.35 17.29
C VAL A 38 14.18 -5.47 16.40
N ASN A 39 14.40 -5.89 15.15
CA ASN A 39 15.38 -5.24 14.26
C ASN A 39 14.76 -4.58 13.02
N VAL A 40 13.44 -4.34 13.02
CA VAL A 40 12.75 -3.76 11.85
C VAL A 40 13.32 -2.41 11.43
N SER A 41 13.77 -1.57 12.38
CA SER A 41 14.38 -0.28 12.06
C SER A 41 15.69 -0.43 11.28
N ALA A 42 16.48 -1.49 11.51
CA ALA A 42 17.71 -1.75 10.77
C ALA A 42 17.42 -2.30 9.36
N VAL A 43 16.41 -3.16 9.24
CA VAL A 43 15.90 -3.65 7.95
C VAL A 43 15.39 -2.49 7.11
N ALA A 44 14.55 -1.63 7.70
CA ALA A 44 13.95 -0.49 7.04
C ALA A 44 14.99 0.50 6.51
N LYS A 45 16.06 0.75 7.29
CA LYS A 45 17.21 1.56 6.85
C LYS A 45 17.91 0.98 5.63
N SER A 46 18.06 -0.34 5.56
CA SER A 46 18.69 -1.03 4.41
C SER A 46 17.83 -0.96 3.15
N LEU A 47 16.51 -0.83 3.31
CA LEU A 47 15.54 -0.72 2.21
C LEU A 47 15.22 0.73 1.83
N HIS A 48 15.84 1.73 2.49
CA HIS A 48 15.48 3.15 2.33
C HIS A 48 13.97 3.39 2.55
N ARG A 49 13.38 2.75 3.57
CA ARG A 49 11.96 2.90 3.94
C ARG A 49 11.81 3.21 5.43
N SER A 50 10.68 3.82 5.78
CA SER A 50 10.29 3.94 7.18
C SER A 50 9.81 2.59 7.72
N PRO A 51 10.18 2.20 8.96
CA PRO A 51 9.71 0.96 9.59
C PRO A 51 8.19 0.91 9.78
N ILE A 52 7.53 2.06 9.73
CA ILE A 52 6.06 2.19 9.78
C ILE A 52 5.43 1.46 8.59
N TYR A 53 6.00 1.57 7.38
CA TYR A 53 5.44 0.93 6.19
C TYR A 53 5.49 -0.59 6.27
N ILE A 54 6.62 -1.14 6.72
CA ILE A 54 6.82 -2.58 6.88
C ILE A 54 5.83 -3.13 7.93
N THR A 55 5.70 -2.43 9.06
CA THR A 55 4.82 -2.87 10.15
C THR A 55 3.34 -2.79 9.75
N ASN A 56 2.93 -1.75 9.01
CA ASN A 56 1.58 -1.63 8.46
C ASN A 56 1.28 -2.75 7.47
N TYR A 57 2.24 -3.09 6.60
CA TYR A 57 2.09 -4.17 5.63
C TYR A 57 1.83 -5.51 6.33
N PHE A 58 2.61 -5.85 7.36
CA PHE A 58 2.36 -7.05 8.14
C PHE A 58 0.99 -7.05 8.83
N GLY A 59 0.53 -5.91 9.33
CA GLY A 59 -0.80 -5.78 9.92
C GLY A 59 -1.91 -6.09 8.92
N PHE A 60 -1.77 -5.60 7.69
CA PHE A 60 -2.71 -5.86 6.60
C PHE A 60 -2.72 -7.33 6.19
N GLU A 61 -1.55 -7.88 5.89
CA GLU A 61 -1.40 -9.24 5.35
C GLU A 61 -1.80 -10.32 6.38
N LEU A 62 -1.53 -10.06 7.67
CA LEU A 62 -1.94 -10.95 8.76
C LEU A 62 -3.35 -10.61 9.29
N SER A 63 -4.05 -9.63 8.69
CA SER A 63 -5.37 -9.16 9.14
C SER A 63 -5.43 -8.90 10.65
N THR A 64 -4.37 -8.32 11.19
CA THR A 64 -4.18 -8.17 12.64
C THR A 64 -3.85 -6.74 13.02
N SER A 65 -4.42 -6.26 14.13
CA SER A 65 -4.09 -4.93 14.66
C SER A 65 -2.64 -4.87 15.16
N ILE A 66 -1.98 -3.75 14.86
CA ILE A 66 -0.60 -3.45 15.26
C ILE A 66 -0.56 -2.36 16.34
N ARG A 67 0.56 -2.29 17.06
CA ARG A 67 0.92 -1.18 17.94
C ARG A 67 2.34 -0.75 17.59
N MET A 68 2.52 0.55 17.35
CA MET A 68 3.82 1.12 17.00
C MET A 68 4.11 2.29 17.93
N ASP A 69 5.26 2.24 18.60
CA ASP A 69 5.77 3.32 19.44
C ASP A 69 7.08 3.83 18.81
N VAL A 70 6.99 4.93 18.04
CA VAL A 70 8.10 5.47 17.23
C VAL A 70 9.25 5.99 18.10
N THR A 71 8.95 6.54 19.28
CA THR A 71 9.94 7.09 20.20
C THR A 71 10.84 6.02 20.81
N SER A 72 10.28 4.85 21.13
CA SER A 72 11.00 3.73 21.72
C SER A 72 11.46 2.69 20.69
N ASN A 73 11.20 2.90 19.39
CA ASN A 73 11.43 1.93 18.32
C ASN A 73 10.79 0.55 18.61
N LEU A 74 9.64 0.54 19.27
CA LEU A 74 8.92 -0.70 19.58
C LEU A 74 7.79 -0.93 18.58
N TYR A 75 7.86 -2.04 17.86
CA TYR A 75 6.88 -2.45 16.86
C TYR A 75 6.29 -3.80 17.25
N ILE A 76 4.99 -3.83 17.52
CA ILE A 76 4.30 -4.98 18.10
C ILE A 76 3.12 -5.36 17.20
N ILE A 77 3.05 -6.64 16.84
CA ILE A 77 1.94 -7.25 16.12
C ILE A 77 1.20 -8.17 17.12
N LYS A 78 -0.14 -8.11 17.17
CA LYS A 78 -0.90 -9.05 18.00
C LYS A 78 -0.82 -10.47 17.39
N GLY A 79 -0.93 -11.48 18.24
CA GLY A 79 -0.83 -12.88 17.81
C GLY A 79 0.59 -13.44 17.83
N ALA A 80 0.67 -14.75 17.69
CA ALA A 80 1.92 -15.49 17.58
C ALA A 80 2.22 -15.73 16.10
N HIS A 81 3.26 -15.08 15.59
CA HIS A 81 3.69 -15.21 14.19
C HIS A 81 5.10 -15.76 14.14
N ASN A 82 5.29 -16.80 13.33
CA ASN A 82 6.60 -17.41 13.13
C ASN A 82 7.51 -16.46 12.34
N GLN A 83 8.81 -16.48 12.67
CA GLN A 83 9.81 -15.63 12.02
C GLN A 83 9.96 -15.93 10.53
N GLU A 84 9.86 -17.20 10.13
CA GLU A 84 9.94 -17.61 8.71
C GLU A 84 8.81 -17.00 7.89
N LYS A 85 7.57 -17.13 8.36
CA LYS A 85 6.40 -16.52 7.72
C LYS A 85 6.55 -15.00 7.59
N LEU A 86 7.02 -14.32 8.64
CA LEU A 86 7.25 -12.87 8.58
C LEU A 86 8.36 -12.48 7.60
N GLN A 87 9.35 -13.34 7.42
CA GLN A 87 10.42 -13.12 6.44
C GLN A 87 9.90 -13.27 5.01
N ASP A 88 9.02 -14.23 4.74
CA ASP A 88 8.42 -14.41 3.41
C ASP A 88 7.49 -13.24 3.06
N LEU A 89 6.68 -12.78 4.02
CA LEU A 89 5.88 -11.55 3.85
C LEU A 89 6.75 -10.31 3.59
N LEU A 90 7.94 -10.24 4.21
CA LEU A 90 8.88 -9.15 3.94
C LEU A 90 9.42 -9.21 2.51
N ASP A 91 9.62 -10.41 1.97
CA ASP A 91 10.06 -10.58 0.58
C ASP A 91 8.96 -10.12 -0.40
N ASP A 92 7.69 -10.43 -0.10
CA ASP A 92 6.54 -9.93 -0.88
C ASP A 92 6.45 -8.39 -0.83
N PHE A 93 6.66 -7.80 0.35
CA PHE A 93 6.74 -6.34 0.50
C PHE A 93 7.85 -5.75 -0.37
N ILE A 94 9.03 -6.38 -0.40
CA ILE A 94 10.16 -5.92 -1.20
C ILE A 94 9.82 -5.98 -2.69
N ASN A 95 9.24 -7.08 -3.15
CA ASN A 95 8.87 -7.27 -4.56
C ASN A 95 7.83 -6.25 -5.04
N ILE A 96 6.86 -5.90 -4.19
CA ILE A 96 5.74 -5.02 -4.56
C ILE A 96 6.08 -3.53 -4.40
N LEU A 97 6.79 -3.16 -3.33
CA LEU A 97 6.92 -1.75 -2.88
C LEU A 97 8.36 -1.21 -2.84
N VAL A 98 9.38 -2.06 -2.99
CA VAL A 98 10.79 -1.64 -2.97
C VAL A 98 11.43 -1.81 -4.33
N LEU A 99 11.28 -2.97 -4.97
CA LEU A 99 11.86 -3.21 -6.29
C LEU A 99 11.10 -2.43 -7.37
N CYS A 100 11.86 -1.85 -8.29
CA CYS A 100 11.28 -1.31 -9.50
C CYS A 100 10.71 -2.45 -10.36
N ARG A 101 9.44 -2.35 -10.79
CA ARG A 101 8.79 -3.35 -11.65
C ARG A 101 9.47 -3.54 -13.01
N TYR A 102 10.22 -2.55 -13.49
CA TYR A 102 10.87 -2.60 -14.81
C TYR A 102 12.29 -3.16 -14.74
N CYS A 103 13.12 -2.64 -13.83
CA CYS A 103 14.54 -2.98 -13.78
C CYS A 103 14.98 -3.80 -12.57
N GLY A 104 14.09 -4.05 -11.59
CA GLY A 104 14.42 -4.81 -10.38
C GLY A 104 15.41 -4.12 -9.43
N ASN A 105 15.73 -2.84 -9.60
CA ASN A 105 16.59 -2.10 -8.68
C ASN A 105 15.83 -1.73 -7.38
N PRO A 106 16.38 -2.01 -6.17
CA PRO A 106 15.76 -1.61 -4.90
C PRO A 106 15.89 -0.12 -4.55
N GLU A 107 16.72 0.65 -5.27
CA GLU A 107 16.90 2.10 -5.05
C GLU A 107 15.73 2.92 -5.64
N THR A 108 14.53 2.72 -5.11
CA THR A 108 13.34 3.49 -5.49
C THR A 108 12.95 4.47 -4.39
N GLU A 109 12.44 5.65 -4.73
CA GLU A 109 11.90 6.63 -3.77
C GLU A 109 10.38 6.72 -3.88
N LEU A 110 9.70 6.67 -2.73
CA LEU A 110 8.26 6.91 -2.66
C LEU A 110 8.00 8.42 -2.61
N VAL A 111 7.83 9.03 -3.78
CA VAL A 111 7.44 10.43 -3.87
C VAL A 111 5.93 10.54 -3.66
N ARG A 112 5.51 11.19 -2.58
CA ARG A 112 4.11 11.62 -2.41
C ARG A 112 3.85 12.75 -3.39
N GLN A 113 3.36 12.42 -4.58
CA GLN A 113 2.84 13.45 -5.46
C GLN A 113 1.66 14.13 -4.75
N ASN A 114 1.76 15.45 -4.55
CA ASN A 114 0.72 16.28 -3.94
C ASN A 114 -0.49 16.37 -4.88
N PHE A 115 -1.23 15.27 -5.03
CA PHE A 115 -2.45 15.22 -5.84
C PHE A 115 -3.59 16.08 -5.28
N ASN A 116 -3.49 16.54 -4.03
CA ASN A 116 -4.47 17.43 -3.42
C ASN A 116 -4.72 18.68 -4.27
N ASN A 117 -3.69 19.27 -4.89
CA ASN A 117 -3.84 20.53 -5.62
C ASN A 117 -4.53 20.42 -6.98
N ILE A 118 -4.64 19.22 -7.57
CA ILE A 118 -5.33 19.02 -8.86
C ILE A 118 -6.84 18.85 -8.65
N LEU A 119 -7.27 18.24 -7.53
CA LEU A 119 -8.69 18.00 -7.23
C LEU A 119 -9.41 19.22 -6.59
N PHE A 120 -8.68 20.17 -5.98
CA PHE A 120 -9.29 21.39 -5.45
C PHE A 120 -9.79 22.37 -6.54
N ARG A 121 -9.35 22.23 -7.81
CA ARG A 121 -9.97 22.97 -8.93
C ARG A 121 -11.37 22.45 -9.29
N SER A 122 -11.68 21.19 -8.96
CA SER A 122 -12.96 20.55 -9.31
C SER A 122 -13.99 20.47 -8.17
N LYS A 123 -13.66 20.90 -6.94
CA LYS A 123 -14.65 20.99 -5.85
C LYS A 123 -15.87 21.85 -6.17
N LYS A 124 -15.77 22.78 -7.14
CA LYS A 124 -16.87 23.69 -7.52
C LYS A 124 -17.59 23.36 -8.83
N LYS A 125 -17.11 22.39 -9.63
CA LYS A 125 -17.69 22.14 -10.98
C LYS A 125 -18.51 20.85 -11.10
N PHE A 126 -18.27 19.85 -10.26
CA PHE A 126 -18.81 18.51 -10.49
C PHE A 126 -19.97 18.06 -9.58
N ALA A 127 -20.27 18.78 -8.50
CA ALA A 127 -21.33 18.37 -7.54
C ALA A 127 -22.73 18.18 -8.17
N ASN A 128 -23.02 18.78 -9.33
CA ASN A 128 -24.33 18.70 -9.98
C ASN A 128 -24.33 17.99 -11.35
N GLN A 129 -23.20 17.47 -11.86
CA GLN A 129 -23.10 16.95 -13.24
C GLN A 129 -22.48 15.54 -13.34
N LEU A 130 -22.27 14.85 -12.21
CA LEU A 130 -21.57 13.56 -12.18
C LEU A 130 -22.43 12.36 -12.62
N ASN A 131 -23.74 12.52 -12.81
CA ASN A 131 -24.60 11.45 -13.36
C ASN A 131 -24.60 11.41 -14.89
N ASP A 132 -24.00 12.40 -15.55
CA ASP A 132 -23.95 12.49 -17.01
C ASP A 132 -22.81 11.59 -17.55
N PRO A 133 -23.07 10.74 -18.56
CA PRO A 133 -22.07 9.83 -19.12
C PRO A 133 -20.79 10.52 -19.64
N ILE A 134 -20.93 11.77 -20.09
CA ILE A 134 -19.86 12.60 -20.65
C ILE A 134 -18.83 12.96 -19.57
N SER A 135 -19.30 13.41 -18.41
CA SER A 135 -18.45 13.76 -17.26
C SER A 135 -17.62 12.55 -16.77
N ILE A 136 -18.18 11.35 -16.87
CA ILE A 136 -17.51 10.10 -16.48
C ILE A 136 -16.38 9.76 -17.46
N GLN A 137 -16.58 9.96 -18.77
CA GLN A 137 -15.54 9.73 -19.78
C GLN A 137 -14.37 10.71 -19.65
N GLU A 138 -14.62 11.97 -19.32
CA GLU A 138 -13.55 12.94 -19.04
C GLU A 138 -12.71 12.53 -17.83
N LEU A 139 -13.37 12.03 -16.76
CA LEU A 139 -12.68 11.51 -15.58
C LEU A 139 -11.82 10.29 -15.90
N ILE A 140 -12.32 9.38 -16.73
CA ILE A 140 -11.56 8.20 -17.20
C ILE A 140 -10.37 8.65 -18.04
N THR A 141 -10.56 9.55 -18.98
CA THR A 141 -9.51 10.05 -19.88
C THR A 141 -8.39 10.75 -19.09
N GLU A 142 -8.75 11.57 -18.09
CA GLU A 142 -7.75 12.19 -17.21
C GLU A 142 -7.10 11.17 -16.26
N ALA A 143 -7.83 10.16 -15.77
CA ALA A 143 -7.25 9.07 -14.97
C ALA A 143 -6.27 8.22 -15.78
N GLU A 144 -6.56 7.97 -17.06
CA GLU A 144 -5.67 7.31 -18.03
C GLU A 144 -4.42 8.16 -18.30
N ARG A 145 -4.59 9.45 -18.58
CA ARG A 145 -3.49 10.41 -18.75
C ARG A 145 -2.55 10.42 -17.55
N LEU A 146 -3.10 10.32 -16.34
CA LEU A 146 -2.36 10.29 -15.08
C LEU A 146 -1.84 8.90 -14.70
N LYS A 147 -2.17 7.85 -15.47
CA LYS A 147 -1.80 6.45 -15.19
C LYS A 147 -2.23 5.95 -13.81
N ILE A 148 -3.41 6.39 -13.35
CA ILE A 148 -3.98 6.03 -12.04
C ILE A 148 -5.29 5.24 -12.16
N VAL A 149 -5.56 4.64 -13.33
CA VAL A 149 -6.81 3.92 -13.65
C VAL A 149 -7.20 2.90 -12.56
N GLU A 150 -6.24 2.14 -12.04
CA GLU A 150 -6.47 1.14 -10.98
C GLU A 150 -6.88 1.73 -9.63
N LYS A 151 -6.46 2.98 -9.35
CA LYS A 151 -6.72 3.69 -8.09
C LYS A 151 -7.84 4.72 -8.23
N ALA A 152 -8.29 4.99 -9.45
CA ALA A 152 -9.33 5.96 -9.75
C ALA A 152 -10.64 5.72 -8.97
N PRO A 153 -11.14 4.47 -8.79
CA PRO A 153 -12.35 4.24 -7.98
C PRO A 153 -12.20 4.70 -6.53
N PHE A 154 -11.01 4.52 -5.94
CA PHE A 154 -10.71 4.95 -4.58
C PHE A 154 -10.69 6.49 -4.49
N TYR A 155 -10.07 7.16 -5.46
CA TYR A 155 -10.02 8.63 -5.51
C TYR A 155 -11.38 9.26 -5.78
N VAL A 156 -12.22 8.62 -6.61
CA VAL A 156 -13.59 9.05 -6.85
C VAL A 156 -14.43 8.91 -5.58
N ALA A 157 -14.27 7.80 -4.83
CA ALA A 157 -14.94 7.63 -3.54
C ALA A 157 -14.51 8.70 -2.52
N GLU A 158 -13.23 9.06 -2.47
CA GLU A 158 -12.70 10.14 -1.60
C GLU A 158 -13.23 11.54 -2.01
N CYS A 159 -13.50 11.76 -3.30
CA CYS A 159 -14.10 13.01 -3.78
C CYS A 159 -15.61 13.08 -3.56
N LEU A 160 -16.31 11.95 -3.68
CA LEU A 160 -17.77 11.86 -3.58
C LEU A 160 -18.24 11.85 -2.12
N PHE A 161 -17.51 11.16 -1.24
CA PHE A 161 -17.93 10.95 0.13
C PHE A 161 -17.18 11.85 1.11
N THR A 162 -17.94 12.55 1.94
CA THR A 162 -17.47 13.37 3.05
C THR A 162 -17.70 12.66 4.38
N ASP A 163 -17.77 13.38 5.50
CA ASP A 163 -17.99 12.82 6.84
C ASP A 163 -19.38 12.17 7.01
N GLN A 164 -20.29 12.33 6.05
CA GLN A 164 -21.66 11.78 6.05
C GLN A 164 -21.86 10.66 5.01
N ILE A 165 -20.89 9.77 4.89
CA ILE A 165 -20.84 8.66 3.90
C ILE A 165 -22.18 7.89 3.78
N LEU A 166 -22.84 7.58 4.89
CA LEU A 166 -24.06 6.76 4.90
C LEU A 166 -25.26 7.40 4.20
N LYS A 167 -25.33 8.74 4.14
CA LYS A 167 -26.40 9.45 3.41
C LYS A 167 -26.01 9.64 1.95
N GLU A 168 -24.74 9.93 1.70
CA GLU A 168 -24.22 10.20 0.37
C GLU A 168 -24.12 8.94 -0.48
N ILE A 169 -23.90 7.77 0.14
CA ILE A 169 -23.85 6.48 -0.57
C ILE A 169 -25.19 6.15 -1.23
N GLU A 170 -26.32 6.53 -0.62
CA GLU A 170 -27.63 6.33 -1.23
C GLU A 170 -27.84 7.18 -2.47
N VAL A 171 -27.25 8.38 -2.51
CA VAL A 171 -27.32 9.33 -3.62
C VAL A 171 -26.37 8.92 -4.75
N TYR A 172 -25.15 8.51 -4.42
CA TYR A 172 -24.10 8.26 -5.40
C TYR A 172 -23.84 6.78 -5.71
N LYS A 173 -24.59 5.83 -5.13
CA LYS A 173 -24.41 4.38 -5.38
C LYS A 173 -24.36 4.03 -6.87
N THR A 174 -25.27 4.57 -7.67
CA THR A 174 -25.35 4.27 -9.12
C THR A 174 -24.12 4.75 -9.87
N LEU A 175 -23.60 5.93 -9.50
CA LEU A 175 -22.37 6.48 -10.05
C LEU A 175 -21.16 5.65 -9.64
N LEU A 176 -21.07 5.29 -8.35
CA LEU A 176 -20.00 4.46 -7.83
C LEU A 176 -19.96 3.10 -8.54
N TYR A 177 -21.11 2.45 -8.71
CA TYR A 177 -21.20 1.19 -9.46
C TYR A 177 -20.74 1.34 -10.91
N ARG A 178 -21.13 2.42 -11.60
CA ARG A 178 -20.72 2.68 -12.99
C ARG A 178 -19.22 2.92 -13.12
N VAL A 179 -18.66 3.75 -12.25
CA VAL A 179 -17.22 4.03 -12.20
C VAL A 179 -16.47 2.74 -11.90
N CYS A 180 -16.82 2.03 -10.83
CA CYS A 180 -16.19 0.77 -10.48
C CYS A 180 -16.27 -0.25 -11.62
N PHE A 181 -17.43 -0.42 -12.25
CA PHE A 181 -17.58 -1.37 -13.36
C PHE A 181 -16.72 -0.99 -14.56
N GLN A 182 -16.70 0.29 -14.95
CA GLN A 182 -15.90 0.76 -16.09
C GLN A 182 -14.40 0.61 -15.81
N PHE A 183 -13.93 0.97 -14.61
CA PHE A 183 -12.53 0.83 -14.24
C PHE A 183 -12.10 -0.63 -14.03
N ILE A 184 -12.98 -1.51 -13.56
CA ILE A 184 -12.71 -2.96 -13.43
C ILE A 184 -12.64 -3.62 -14.82
N VAL A 185 -13.57 -3.30 -15.73
CA VAL A 185 -13.60 -3.86 -17.08
C VAL A 185 -12.41 -3.38 -17.91
N TYR A 186 -12.05 -2.09 -17.83
CA TYR A 186 -10.89 -1.54 -18.53
C TYR A 186 -9.56 -1.95 -17.89
N GLY A 187 -9.50 -2.07 -16.55
CA GLY A 187 -8.32 -2.58 -15.85
C GLY A 187 -8.06 -4.06 -16.12
N ALA A 188 -9.11 -4.87 -16.31
CA ALA A 188 -8.97 -6.29 -16.67
C ALA A 188 -8.52 -6.50 -18.12
N PHE A 189 -8.86 -5.61 -19.04
CA PHE A 189 -8.54 -5.75 -20.46
C PHE A 189 -7.05 -5.49 -20.79
N PHE A 190 -6.33 -4.76 -19.93
CA PHE A 190 -4.91 -4.40 -20.12
C PHE A 190 -3.91 -5.23 -19.32
N LEU A 191 -4.38 -6.18 -18.49
CA LEU A 191 -3.51 -7.17 -17.82
C LEU A 191 -3.26 -8.41 -18.70
N SER A 192 -3.75 -8.42 -19.94
CA SER A 192 -3.64 -9.53 -20.90
C SER A 192 -2.85 -9.22 -22.17
N GLU A 193 -2.09 -8.12 -22.21
CA GLU A 193 -1.10 -7.83 -23.28
C GLU A 193 0.30 -7.58 -22.72
#